data_AF-A0A533SCL2-F1
#
_entry.id   AF-A0A533SCL2-F1
#
_cell.length_a   1.000
_cell.length_b   1.000
_cell.length_c   1.000
_cell.angle_alpha   90.00
_cell.angle_beta   90.00
_cell.angle_gamma   90.00
#
_symmetry.space_group_name_H-M   'P 1'
#
loop_
_entity.id
_entity.type
_entity.pdbx_description
1 polymer ?
#
loop_
_entity_poly.entity_id
_entity_poly.type
_entity_poly.pdbx_seq_one_letter_code
_entity_poly.pdbx_strand_id
1 'polypeptide(L)' 'MSRNQGENRHFNLDNFSYVCLTSCRETFQEHGNQFSGSVIVRRAIRHYSEHLERMRRSGKIETEAKETLRAAKGVL' A
#
# COMPACT_ATOMS: atom_id res chain seq x y z
N MET A 1 -6.17 -1.92 -29.06
CA MET A 1 -5.91 -1.10 -27.87
C MET A 1 -5.01 -1.88 -26.92
N SER A 2 -3.79 -1.42 -26.66
CA SER A 2 -2.82 -2.11 -25.81
C SER A 2 -3.29 -2.08 -24.35
N ARG A 3 -3.53 -3.26 -23.76
CA ARG A 3 -4.07 -3.44 -22.39
C ARG A 3 -3.04 -3.28 -21.27
N ASN A 4 -1.79 -2.91 -21.56
CA ASN A 4 -0.65 -3.06 -20.63
C ASN A 4 0.20 -1.79 -20.43
N GLN A 5 -0.38 -0.59 -20.42
CA GLN A 5 0.37 0.60 -19.97
C GLN A 5 0.23 0.78 -18.46
N GLY A 6 0.91 -0.08 -17.70
CA GLY A 6 1.19 0.20 -16.30
C GLY A 6 2.44 1.06 -16.18
N GLU A 7 2.42 2.09 -15.36
CA GLU A 7 3.63 2.83 -15.00
C GLU A 7 4.46 2.03 -13.98
N ASN A 8 5.75 1.88 -14.25
CA ASN A 8 6.69 1.35 -13.28
C ASN A 8 7.24 2.52 -12.44
N ARG A 9 7.11 2.41 -11.13
CA ARG A 9 7.66 3.38 -10.17
C ARG A 9 8.55 2.65 -9.17
N HIS A 10 9.68 3.26 -8.84
CA HIS A 10 10.57 2.81 -7.78
C HIS A 10 10.32 3.65 -6.54
N PHE A 11 10.31 3.02 -5.37
CA PHE A 11 10.20 3.68 -4.08
C PHE A 11 11.10 2.93 -3.08
N ASN A 12 11.59 3.67 -2.09
CA ASN A 12 12.36 3.09 -1.00
C ASN A 12 11.38 2.64 0.10
N LEU A 13 11.67 1.48 0.68
CA LEU A 13 11.02 1.02 1.91
C LEU A 13 11.99 1.23 3.05
N ASP A 14 11.50 1.76 4.16
CA ASP A 14 12.23 1.66 5.42
C ASP A 14 12.32 0.19 5.87
N ASN A 15 13.20 -0.08 6.84
CA ASN A 15 13.46 -1.45 7.30
C ASN A 15 12.20 -2.12 7.88
N PHE A 16 11.38 -1.36 8.62
CA PHE A 16 10.16 -1.89 9.21
C PHE A 16 9.15 -2.28 8.13
N SER A 17 8.90 -1.40 7.17
CA SER A 17 8.01 -1.64 6.04
C SER A 17 8.49 -2.82 5.17
N TYR A 18 9.81 -2.97 4.98
CA TYR A 18 10.39 -4.10 4.26
C TYR A 18 10.17 -5.44 4.99
N VAL A 19 10.37 -5.47 6.31
CA VAL A 19 10.08 -6.65 7.15
C VAL A 19 8.60 -7.01 7.05
N CYS A 20 7.70 -6.04 7.20
CA CYS A 20 6.25 -6.27 7.07
C CYS A 20 5.87 -6.86 5.71
N LEU A 21 6.41 -6.31 4.60
CA LEU A 21 6.17 -6.84 3.26
C LEU A 21 6.66 -8.29 3.11
N THR A 22 7.80 -8.61 3.72
CA THR A 22 8.39 -9.95 3.69
C THR A 22 7.51 -10.93 4.47
N SER A 23 7.08 -10.58 5.68
CA SER A 23 6.15 -11.39 6.47
C SER A 23 4.82 -11.61 5.76
N CYS A 24 4.25 -10.59 5.12
CA CYS A 24 3.04 -10.78 4.30
C CYS A 24 3.25 -11.82 3.20
N ARG A 25 4.41 -11.80 2.55
CA ARG A 25 4.73 -12.75 1.48
C ARG A 25 4.84 -14.18 2.01
N GLU A 26 5.47 -14.36 3.17
CA GLU A 26 5.58 -15.65 3.87
C GLU A 26 4.20 -16.18 4.25
N THR A 27 3.35 -15.36 4.88
CA THR A 27 1.97 -15.74 5.22
C THR A 27 1.18 -16.16 3.98
N PHE A 28 1.27 -15.43 2.86
CA PHE A 28 0.60 -15.84 1.64
C PHE A 28 1.10 -17.19 1.10
N GLN A 29 2.42 -17.44 1.18
CA GLN A 29 3.02 -18.70 0.77
C GLN A 29 2.54 -19.87 1.62
N GLU A 30 2.43 -19.69 2.93
CA GLU A 30 1.87 -20.69 3.86
C GLU A 30 0.43 -21.07 3.49
N HIS A 31 -0.34 -20.12 2.97
CA HIS A 31 -1.70 -20.35 2.46
C HIS A 31 -1.75 -20.78 0.98
N GLY A 32 -0.62 -21.24 0.41
CA GLY A 32 -0.55 -21.75 -0.96
C GLY A 32 -0.54 -20.68 -2.06
N ASN A 33 -0.37 -19.40 -1.71
CA ASN A 33 -0.34 -18.29 -2.66
C ASN A 33 1.08 -17.77 -2.88
N GLN A 34 1.58 -17.86 -4.11
CA GLN A 34 2.90 -17.33 -4.47
C GLN A 34 2.80 -15.90 -5.04
N PHE A 35 2.46 -14.92 -4.20
CA PHE A 35 2.43 -13.53 -4.63
C PHE A 35 3.82 -12.89 -4.57
N SER A 36 4.17 -12.13 -5.61
CA SER A 36 5.35 -11.26 -5.57
C SER A 36 5.10 -10.05 -4.65
N GLY A 37 6.19 -9.44 -4.14
CA GLY A 37 6.07 -8.19 -3.36
C GLY A 37 5.35 -7.09 -4.13
N SER A 38 5.58 -6.97 -5.44
CA SER A 38 4.86 -6.01 -6.29
C SER A 38 3.36 -6.28 -6.40
N VAL A 39 2.92 -7.54 -6.37
CA VAL A 39 1.49 -7.89 -6.32
C VAL A 39 0.89 -7.47 -4.98
N ILE A 40 1.56 -7.76 -3.88
CA ILE A 40 1.11 -7.40 -2.52
C ILE A 40 0.97 -5.88 -2.40
N VAL A 41 2.01 -5.13 -2.78
CA VAL A 41 2.01 -3.66 -2.76
C VAL A 41 0.90 -3.09 -3.64
N ARG A 42 0.72 -3.59 -4.88
CA ARG A 42 -0.37 -3.11 -5.76
C ARG A 42 -1.75 -3.32 -5.14
N ARG A 43 -1.99 -4.45 -4.47
CA ARG A 43 -3.26 -4.72 -3.80
C ARG A 43 -3.46 -3.80 -2.59
N ALA A 44 -2.43 -3.58 -1.80
CA ALA A 44 -2.47 -2.64 -0.69
C ALA A 44 -2.78 -1.20 -1.15
N ILE A 45 -2.10 -0.72 -2.19
CA ILE A 45 -2.36 0.60 -2.79
C ILE A 45 -3.80 0.70 -3.30
N ARG A 46 -4.31 -0.33 -3.98
CA ARG A 46 -5.70 -0.35 -4.45
C ARG A 46 -6.69 -0.23 -3.29
N HIS A 47 -6.52 -1.07 -2.27
CA HIS A 47 -7.38 -1.04 -1.09
C HIS A 47 -7.34 0.32 -0.39
N TYR A 48 -6.16 0.92 -0.25
CA TYR A 48 -6.01 2.25 0.33
C TYR A 48 -6.65 3.34 -0.54
N SER A 49 -6.51 3.27 -1.85
CA SER A 49 -7.19 4.20 -2.78
C SER A 49 -8.71 4.12 -2.66
N GLU A 50 -9.28 2.91 -2.56
CA GLU A 50 -10.71 2.69 -2.33
C GLU A 50 -11.16 3.22 -0.96
N HIS A 51 -10.30 3.11 0.06
CA HIS A 51 -10.53 3.71 1.37
C HIS A 51 -10.54 5.25 1.32
N LEU A 52 -9.57 5.87 0.65
CA LEU A 52 -9.51 7.32 0.44
C LEU A 52 -10.76 7.85 -0.28
N GLU A 53 -11.24 7.16 -1.32
CA GLU A 53 -12.48 7.54 -2.01
C GLU A 53 -13.72 7.48 -1.10
N ARG A 54 -13.80 6.48 -0.21
CA ARG A 54 -14.87 6.41 0.80
C ARG A 54 -14.77 7.54 1.82
N MET A 55 -13.56 7.90 2.23
CA MET A 55 -13.35 9.04 3.14
C MET A 55 -13.66 10.38 2.51
N ARG A 56 -13.31 10.56 1.23
CA ARG A 56 -13.67 11.75 0.45
C ARG A 56 -15.18 11.97 0.45
N ARG A 57 -15.96 10.90 0.23
CA ARG A 57 -17.44 10.95 0.25
C ARG A 57 -18.01 11.23 1.64
N SER A 58 -17.30 10.88 2.71
CA SER A 58 -17.74 11.09 4.10
C SER A 58 -17.13 12.32 4.77
N GLY A 59 -16.33 13.11 4.04
CA GLY A 59 -15.70 14.34 4.57
C GLY A 59 -14.53 14.11 5.54
N LYS A 60 -14.01 12.88 5.68
CA LYS A 60 -12.95 12.53 6.65
C LYS A 60 -11.52 12.58 6.09
N ILE A 61 -11.36 12.94 4.83
CA ILE A 61 -10.08 12.84 4.12
C ILE A 61 -8.99 13.77 4.67
N GLU A 62 -9.36 14.91 5.27
CA GLU A 62 -8.39 15.83 5.86
C GLU A 62 -7.70 15.25 7.11
N THR A 63 -8.42 14.44 7.90
CA THR A 63 -7.85 13.78 9.07
C THR A 63 -6.79 12.77 8.65
N GLU A 64 -7.12 11.91 7.69
CA GLU A 64 -6.16 10.93 7.14
C GLU A 64 -4.94 11.62 6.54
N ALA A 65 -5.13 12.70 5.78
CA ALA A 65 -4.02 13.43 5.17
C ALA A 65 -3.07 13.98 6.24
N LYS A 66 -3.59 14.50 7.35
CA LYS A 66 -2.77 14.99 8.48
C LYS A 66 -2.03 13.84 9.17
N GLU A 67 -2.68 12.72 9.43
CA GLU A 67 -2.08 11.55 10.08
C GLU A 67 -1.01 10.90 9.19
N THR A 68 -1.28 10.75 7.90
CA THR A 68 -0.31 10.25 6.92
C THR A 68 0.93 11.15 6.87
N LEU A 69 0.73 12.47 6.85
CA LEU A 69 1.85 13.42 6.82
C LEU A 69 2.69 13.37 8.11
N ARG A 70 2.05 13.15 9.26
CA ARG A 70 2.72 12.96 10.54
C ARG A 70 3.54 11.66 10.55
N ALA A 71 2.94 10.55 10.13
CA ALA A 71 3.61 9.27 10.00
C ALA A 71 4.80 9.33 9.04
N ALA A 72 4.64 9.98 7.88
CA ALA A 72 5.72 10.17 6.90
C ALA A 72 6.90 11.01 7.43
N LYS A 73 6.66 11.85 8.45
CA LYS A 73 7.70 12.60 9.16
C LYS A 73 8.28 11.84 10.36
N GLY A 74 7.86 10.61 10.61
CA GLY A 74 8.27 9.81 11.77
C GLY A 74 7.69 10.31 13.10
N VAL A 75 6.61 11.10 13.05
CA VAL A 75 5.93 11.63 14.24
C VAL A 75 4.65 10.84 14.45
N LEU A 76 4.73 9.74 15.22
CA LEU A 76 3.55 9.05 15.74
C LEU A 76 3.08 9.78 17.00
#